data_AF-A0A645H9T8-F1
#
_entry.id   AF-A0A645H9T8-F1
#
_cell.length_a   1.000
_cell.length_b   1.000
_cell.length_c   1.000
_cell.angle_alpha   90.00
_cell.angle_beta   90.00
_cell.angle_gamma   90.00
#
_symmetry.space_group_name_H-M   'P 1'
#
loop_
_entity.id
_entity.type
_entity.pdbx_description
1 polymer ?
#
loop_
_entity_poly.entity_id
_entity_poly.type
_entity_poly.pdbx_seq_one_letter_code
_entity_poly.pdbx_strand_id
1 'polypeptide(L)' 'MGNVIVDQDAAGNIKPNKKKSTEKIDGVVALIMGLARATLGGGINDSVYDERGLLFI' A
#
# COMPACT_ATOMS: atom_id res chain seq x y z
N MET A 1 5.30 21.53 9.79
CA MET A 1 4.39 21.06 8.72
C MET A 1 4.65 19.59 8.47
N GLY A 2 3.64 18.79 8.13
CA GLY A 2 3.80 17.35 7.88
C GLY A 2 3.06 16.94 6.61
N ASN A 3 3.61 15.95 5.89
CA ASN A 3 3.10 15.59 4.55
C ASN A 3 1.76 14.84 4.60
N VAL A 4 1.53 14.04 5.65
CA VAL A 4 0.27 13.31 5.90
C VAL A 4 0.16 13.02 7.41
N ILE A 5 -1.07 12.93 7.94
CA ILE A 5 -1.32 12.45 9.31
C ILE A 5 -2.27 11.26 9.29
N VAL A 6 -2.42 10.63 10.44
CA VAL A 6 -3.31 9.49 10.64
C VAL A 6 -4.41 9.86 11.62
N ASP A 7 -5.67 9.59 11.27
CA ASP A 7 -6.82 9.68 12.16
C ASP A 7 -7.32 8.26 12.48
N GLN A 8 -7.67 8.01 13.74
CA GLN A 8 -8.29 6.77 14.19
C GLN A 8 -9.71 7.06 14.70
N ASP A 9 -10.68 6.25 14.28
CA ASP A 9 -12.06 6.37 14.80
C ASP A 9 -12.28 5.53 16.06
N ALA A 10 -13.46 5.67 16.67
CA ALA A 10 -13.83 4.94 17.88
C ALA A 10 -13.92 3.40 17.69
N ALA A 11 -14.11 2.94 16.44
CA ALA A 11 -14.08 1.53 16.09
C ALA A 11 -12.65 1.01 15.81
N GLY A 12 -11.65 1.88 15.93
CA GLY A 12 -10.25 1.56 15.72
C GLY A 12 -9.79 1.63 14.25
N ASN A 13 -10.64 2.04 13.31
CA ASN A 13 -10.24 2.16 11.91
C ASN A 13 -9.26 3.30 11.73
N ILE A 14 -8.20 3.04 10.99
CA ILE A 14 -7.11 3.98 10.75
C ILE A 14 -7.25 4.52 9.32
N LYS A 15 -7.24 5.85 9.17
CA LYS A 15 -7.32 6.51 7.85
C LYS A 15 -6.25 7.60 7.68
N PRO A 16 -5.64 7.72 6.50
CA PRO A 16 -4.76 8.84 6.17
C PRO A 16 -5.58 10.13 6.06
N ASN A 17 -5.02 11.25 6.52
CA ASN A 17 -5.67 12.55 6.54
C ASN A 17 -4.70 13.70 6.14
N LYS A 18 -5.22 14.66 5.37
CA LYS A 18 -4.54 15.86 4.86
C LYS A 18 -4.56 17.06 5.83
N LYS A 19 -5.23 17.03 6.98
CA LYS A 19 -5.40 18.19 7.90
C LYS A 19 -4.14 19.03 8.20
N LYS A 20 -2.93 18.45 8.19
CA LYS A 20 -1.64 19.17 8.40
C LYS A 20 -0.82 19.42 7.13
N SER A 21 -1.34 19.04 5.97
CA SER A 21 -0.68 19.15 4.66
C SER A 21 -1.39 20.18 3.79
N THR A 22 -0.62 21.10 3.22
CA THR A 22 -1.10 22.08 2.23
C THR A 22 -1.33 21.42 0.87
N GLU A 23 -0.51 20.42 0.54
CA GLU A 23 -0.47 19.73 -0.75
C GLU A 23 -1.33 18.47 -0.81
N LYS A 24 -1.54 17.93 -2.00
CA LYS A 24 -2.28 16.67 -2.21
C LYS A 24 -1.57 15.49 -1.53
N ILE A 25 -2.36 14.50 -1.09
CA ILE A 25 -1.85 13.27 -0.45
C ILE A 25 -2.08 12.01 -1.29
N ASP A 26 -2.55 12.16 -2.53
CA ASP A 26 -2.91 11.04 -3.41
C ASP A 26 -1.74 10.07 -3.62
N GLY A 27 -0.50 10.57 -3.71
CA GLY A 27 0.70 9.75 -3.89
C GLY A 27 0.97 8.80 -2.72
N VAL A 28 0.87 9.28 -1.48
CA VAL A 28 1.06 8.42 -0.30
C VAL A 28 -0.12 7.45 -0.11
N VAL A 29 -1.34 7.90 -0.42
CA VAL A 29 -2.53 7.04 -0.39
C VAL A 29 -2.42 5.92 -1.43
N ALA A 30 -1.95 6.22 -2.65
CA ALA A 30 -1.69 5.24 -3.69
C ALA A 30 -0.64 4.21 -3.27
N LEU A 31 0.43 4.63 -2.60
CA LEU A 31 1.46 3.73 -2.08
C LEU A 31 0.90 2.78 -1.02
N ILE A 32 0.11 3.29 -0.07
CA ILE A 32 -0.53 2.47 0.97
C ILE A 32 -1.45 1.42 0.33
N MET A 33 -2.28 1.82 -0.65
CA MET A 33 -3.18 0.90 -1.35
C MET A 33 -2.41 -0.15 -2.16
N GLY A 34 -1.36 0.26 -2.87
CA GLY A 34 -0.52 -0.64 -3.66
C GLY A 34 0.18 -1.68 -2.79
N LEU A 35 0.76 -1.24 -1.68
CA LEU A 35 1.39 -2.14 -0.71
C LEU A 35 0.39 -3.12 -0.13
N ALA A 36 -0.78 -2.65 0.33
CA ALA A 36 -1.83 -3.50 0.87
C ALA A 36 -2.32 -4.54 -0.16
N ARG A 37 -2.43 -4.16 -1.45
CA ARG A 37 -2.76 -5.12 -2.50
C ARG A 37 -1.68 -6.15 -2.73
N ALA A 38 -0.40 -5.74 -2.69
CA ALA A 38 0.72 -6.65 -2.87
C ALA A 38 0.88 -7.64 -1.72
N THR A 39 0.57 -7.22 -0.48
CA THR A 39 0.82 -8.05 0.72
C THR A 39 -0.42 -8.80 1.22
N LEU A 40 -1.62 -8.23 1.04
CA LEU A 40 -2.89 -8.78 1.56
C LEU A 40 -3.88 -9.14 0.45
N GLY A 41 -3.78 -8.48 -0.71
CA GLY A 41 -4.82 -8.51 -1.75
C GLY A 41 -4.61 -9.52 -2.88
N GLY A 42 -3.42 -10.08 -3.01
CA GLY A 42 -3.15 -11.23 -3.86
C GLY A 42 -2.73 -12.36 -2.95
N GLY A 43 -3.48 -13.48 -2.94
CA GLY A 43 -2.97 -14.69 -2.29
C GLY A 43 -1.57 -15.02 -2.80
N ILE A 44 -0.85 -15.88 -2.06
CA ILE A 44 0.44 -16.42 -2.51
C ILE A 44 0.17 -17.08 -3.87
N ASN A 45 0.60 -16.41 -4.94
CA ASN A 45 0.67 -17.02 -6.24
C ASN A 45 2.12 -17.45 -6.38
N ASP A 46 2.31 -18.73 -6.68
CA ASP A 46 3.63 -19.26 -6.96
C ASP A 46 4.27 -18.43 -8.07
N SER A 47 5.58 -18.29 -7.98
CA SER A 47 6.34 -17.60 -8.99
C SER A 47 6.12 -18.31 -10.32
N VAL A 48 6.00 -17.55 -11.41
CA VAL A 48 5.99 -18.14 -12.78
C VAL A 48 7.25 -18.98 -13.06
N TYR A 49 8.32 -18.78 -12.28
CA TYR A 49 9.54 -19.57 -12.34
C TYR A 49 9.46 -20.89 -11.57
N ASP A 50 8.51 -21.06 -10.65
CA ASP A 50 8.32 -22.30 -9.90
C ASP A 50 7.86 -23.44 -10.83
N GLU A 51 7.06 -23.12 -11.85
CA GLU A 51 6.67 -24.08 -12.90
C GLU A 51 7.66 -24.14 -14.07
N ARG A 52 8.14 -22.97 -14.53
CA ARG A 52 8.85 -22.85 -15.81
C ARG A 52 10.37 -23.03 -15.71
N GLY A 53 10.93 -22.95 -14.49
CA GLY A 53 12.37 -22.89 -14.27
C GLY A 53 13.00 -21.57 -14.73
N LEU A 54 14.27 -21.37 -14.36
CA LEU A 54 15.07 -20.23 -14.81
C LEU A 54 15.64 -20.52 -16.21
N LEU A 55 15.46 -19.60 -17.14
CA LEU A 55 16.06 -19.68 -18.46
C LEU A 55 17.49 -19.12 -18.39
N PHE A 56 18.48 -19.93 -18.76
CA PHE A 56 19.86 -19.50 -18.92
C PHE A 56 20.17 -19.35 -20.42
N ILE A 57 20.79 -18.24 -20.82
CA ILE A 57 21.28 -17.98 -22.18
C ILE A 57 22.78 -17.68 -22.15
#